data_AF-A0A835NE03-F1
#
_entry.id   AF-A0A835NE03-F1
#
_cell.length_a   1.000
_cell.length_b   1.000
_cell.length_c   1.000
_cell.angle_alpha   90.00
_cell.angle_beta   90.00
_cell.angle_gamma   90.00
#
_symmetry.space_group_name_H-M   'P 1'
#
loop_
_entity.id
_entity.type
_entity.pdbx_description
1 polymer ?
#
loop_
_entity_poly.entity_id
_entity_poly.type
_entity_poly.pdbx_seq_one_letter_code
_entity_poly.pdbx_strand_id
1 'polypeptide(L)'
;MALHSTVKAEDTFKTSPFHLDLWFYFTLQNWVLDFGRPIAMIILPLEWFPLNKPSAGDYFHMAYNVITPFLLLKEDFNAGGRKGISRMWELTLPSIITFVMGASIHLVGDSVNHRLIFSGYQHHLSVRENPIIRNLKPETLIDSFELLYYYDEYLGHSMWYLVTEGQIFILYIFTFFAMMALVMHQRRKGLVLDSNGLFLFYSFIITLLLIALWVGWLWNDKILRKKYPGVIYIPEPWAFYTLHMNNLHAAKGSS
;
A
#
# COMPACT_ATOMS: atom_id res chain seq x y z
N MET A 1 34.50 -18.50 -47.19
CA MET A 1 33.80 -17.25 -46.82
C MET A 1 32.77 -17.57 -45.74
N ALA A 2 33.25 -17.89 -44.53
CA ALA A 2 32.42 -18.38 -43.42
C ALA A 2 32.97 -17.88 -42.08
N LEU A 3 33.13 -16.56 -41.97
CA LEU A 3 33.58 -15.91 -40.73
C LEU A 3 32.81 -14.60 -40.48
N HIS A 4 31.50 -14.63 -40.70
CA HIS A 4 30.64 -13.46 -40.46
C HIS A 4 29.35 -13.76 -39.68
N SER A 5 29.10 -15.03 -39.33
CA SER A 5 27.89 -15.47 -38.62
C SER A 5 28.09 -15.71 -37.12
N THR A 6 29.33 -15.71 -36.62
CA THR A 6 29.62 -15.96 -35.19
C THR A 6 29.65 -14.70 -34.34
N VAL A 7 29.96 -13.53 -34.94
CA VAL A 7 30.03 -12.26 -34.19
C VAL A 7 28.65 -11.67 -33.88
N LYS A 8 27.59 -12.10 -34.59
CA LYS A 8 26.25 -11.52 -34.43
C LYS A 8 25.38 -12.20 -33.36
N ALA A 9 25.86 -13.28 -32.76
CA ALA A 9 25.14 -14.01 -31.71
C ALA A 9 25.57 -13.61 -30.29
N GLU A 10 26.71 -12.92 -30.13
CA GLU A 10 27.17 -12.41 -28.83
C GLU A 10 26.51 -11.09 -28.41
N ASP A 11 25.79 -10.41 -29.31
CA ASP A 11 25.22 -9.08 -29.04
C ASP A 11 23.80 -9.07 -28.47
N THR A 12 23.17 -10.23 -28.25
CA THR A 12 21.73 -10.32 -27.89
C THR A 12 21.43 -10.68 -26.43
N PHE A 13 22.43 -10.75 -25.56
CA PHE A 13 22.22 -10.96 -24.12
C PHE A 13 22.84 -9.84 -23.29
N LYS A 14 22.57 -8.58 -23.66
CA LYS A 14 22.68 -7.49 -22.69
C LYS A 14 21.65 -7.74 -21.60
N THR A 15 22.08 -8.34 -20.49
CA THR A 15 21.34 -8.35 -19.24
C THR A 15 20.89 -6.93 -18.95
N SER A 16 19.57 -6.72 -18.82
CA SER A 16 19.05 -5.42 -18.38
C SER A 16 19.75 -5.06 -17.06
N PRO A 17 20.36 -3.87 -16.94
CA PRO A 17 20.91 -3.44 -15.65
C PRO A 17 19.78 -3.46 -14.61
N PHE A 18 20.09 -3.85 -13.38
CA PHE A 18 19.11 -3.81 -12.29
C PHE A 18 18.61 -2.36 -12.14
N HIS A 19 17.30 -2.16 -12.07
CA HIS A 19 16.68 -0.85 -11.90
C HIS A 19 16.85 -0.34 -10.46
N LEU A 20 18.10 -0.17 -10.02
CA LEU A 20 18.49 0.26 -8.68
C LEU A 20 17.85 1.59 -8.30
N ASP A 21 17.79 2.51 -9.26
CA ASP A 21 17.21 3.83 -9.05
C ASP A 21 15.72 3.70 -8.72
N LEU A 22 14.99 2.93 -9.53
CA LEU A 22 13.55 2.70 -9.33
C LEU A 22 13.28 1.97 -8.02
N TRP A 23 14.03 0.90 -7.74
CA TRP A 23 13.93 0.16 -6.47
C TRP A 23 14.21 1.07 -5.27
N PHE A 24 15.25 1.90 -5.34
CA PHE A 24 15.59 2.82 -4.27
C PHE A 24 14.48 3.87 -4.06
N TYR A 25 13.98 4.49 -5.13
CA TYR A 25 12.92 5.50 -5.01
C TYR A 25 11.62 4.90 -4.47
N PHE A 26 11.19 3.74 -4.93
CA PHE A 26 10.00 3.08 -4.39
C PHE A 26 10.20 2.60 -2.96
N THR A 27 11.38 2.04 -2.63
CA THR A 27 11.66 1.57 -1.26
C THR A 27 11.71 2.76 -0.29
N LEU A 28 12.40 3.83 -0.65
CA LEU A 28 12.46 5.05 0.15
C LEU A 28 11.09 5.70 0.28
N GLN A 29 10.33 5.77 -0.81
CA GLN A 29 8.97 6.27 -0.79
C GLN A 29 8.10 5.44 0.16
N ASN A 30 8.04 4.12 -0.02
CA ASN A 30 7.19 3.26 0.82
C ASN A 30 7.64 3.32 2.29
N TRP A 31 8.94 3.30 2.58
CA TRP A 31 9.40 3.43 3.97
C TRP A 31 9.07 4.79 4.60
N VAL A 32 9.36 5.89 3.90
CA VAL A 32 9.07 7.24 4.40
C VAL A 32 7.58 7.45 4.57
N LEU A 33 6.74 6.83 3.74
CA LEU A 33 5.30 7.08 3.75
C LEU A 33 4.53 6.10 4.64
N ASP A 34 4.84 4.80 4.58
CA ASP A 34 4.19 3.76 5.39
C ASP A 34 4.55 3.90 6.88
N PHE A 35 5.81 4.21 7.20
CA PHE A 35 6.24 4.44 8.59
C PHE A 35 6.19 5.91 9.00
N GLY A 36 6.49 6.84 8.09
CA GLY A 36 6.52 8.26 8.44
C GLY A 36 5.17 8.82 8.83
N ARG A 37 4.05 8.32 8.30
CA ARG A 37 2.72 8.80 8.74
C ARG A 37 2.41 8.43 10.20
N PRO A 38 2.44 7.15 10.62
CA PRO A 38 2.25 6.80 12.04
C PRO A 38 3.26 7.50 12.95
N ILE A 39 4.53 7.55 12.54
CA ILE A 39 5.59 8.19 13.32
C ILE A 39 5.34 9.70 13.46
N ALA A 40 4.98 10.40 12.39
CA ALA A 40 4.67 11.82 12.44
C ALA A 40 3.43 12.11 13.30
N MET A 41 2.42 11.24 13.26
CA MET A 41 1.24 11.36 14.12
C MET A 41 1.54 11.10 15.60
N ILE A 42 2.57 10.32 15.92
CA ILE A 42 3.02 10.07 17.30
C ILE A 42 3.95 11.18 17.81
N ILE A 43 4.89 11.64 16.97
CA ILE A 43 5.94 12.59 17.37
C ILE A 43 5.42 14.03 17.35
N LEU A 44 4.58 14.39 16.39
CA LEU A 44 4.09 15.75 16.24
C LEU A 44 2.72 15.88 16.92
N PRO A 45 2.59 16.69 17.99
CA PRO A 45 1.32 16.92 18.63
C PRO A 45 0.28 17.45 17.64
N LEU A 46 -0.95 16.92 17.71
CA LEU A 46 -2.07 17.42 16.90
C LEU A 46 -2.31 18.92 17.11
N GLU A 47 -1.96 19.45 18.29
CA GLU A 47 -2.04 20.87 18.65
C GLU A 47 -1.15 21.78 17.77
N TRP A 48 -0.07 21.24 17.19
CA TRP A 48 0.82 21.99 16.30
C TRP A 48 0.20 22.23 14.93
N PHE A 49 -0.85 21.47 14.59
CA PHE A 49 -1.59 21.60 13.34
C PHE A 49 -2.99 22.12 13.63
N PRO A 50 -3.28 23.40 13.31
CA PRO A 50 -4.62 23.93 13.44
C PRO A 50 -5.64 23.03 12.74
N LEU A 51 -6.80 22.79 13.37
CA LEU A 51 -7.88 21.94 12.83
C LEU A 51 -8.35 22.36 11.42
N ASN A 52 -8.15 23.64 11.05
CA ASN A 52 -8.47 24.19 9.74
C ASN A 52 -7.34 24.08 8.71
N LYS A 53 -6.24 23.39 9.02
CA LYS A 53 -5.09 23.17 8.11
C LYS A 53 -4.76 21.68 7.98
N PRO A 54 -4.15 21.26 6.85
CA PRO A 54 -3.66 19.89 6.71
C PRO A 54 -2.62 19.56 7.81
N SER A 55 -2.71 18.35 8.34
CA SER A 55 -1.76 17.79 9.30
C SER A 55 -0.53 17.24 8.58
N ALA A 56 0.54 16.94 9.33
CA ALA A 56 1.70 16.24 8.78
C ALA A 56 1.31 14.94 8.03
N GLY A 57 0.38 14.17 8.59
CA GLY A 57 -0.12 12.93 7.96
C GLY A 57 -0.83 13.17 6.62
N ASP A 58 -1.47 14.33 6.44
CA ASP A 58 -2.11 14.70 5.16
C ASP A 58 -1.06 15.07 4.11
N TYR A 59 0.01 15.75 4.51
CA TYR A 59 1.10 16.10 3.59
C TYR A 59 1.87 14.87 3.11
N PHE A 60 2.13 13.88 3.98
CA PHE A 60 2.70 12.60 3.57
C PHE A 60 1.82 11.89 2.54
N HIS A 61 0.49 11.95 2.70
CA HIS A 61 -0.45 11.38 1.75
C HIS A 61 -0.50 12.10 0.41
N MET A 62 -0.55 13.43 0.43
CA MET A 62 -0.46 14.21 -0.81
C MET A 62 0.84 13.91 -1.55
N ALA A 63 1.95 13.72 -0.83
CA ALA A 63 3.21 13.30 -1.41
C ALA A 63 3.12 11.89 -2.03
N TYR A 64 2.45 10.92 -1.40
CA TYR A 64 2.24 9.58 -1.97
C TYR A 64 1.52 9.65 -3.33
N ASN A 65 0.43 10.40 -3.38
CA ASN A 65 -0.42 10.51 -4.56
C ASN A 65 0.24 11.26 -5.72
N VAL A 66 1.22 12.11 -5.41
CA VAL A 66 2.01 12.84 -6.42
C VAL A 66 3.26 12.07 -6.81
N ILE A 67 4.00 11.45 -5.89
CA ILE A 67 5.28 10.82 -6.22
C ILE A 67 5.07 9.50 -6.98
N THR A 68 4.08 8.68 -6.57
CA THR A 68 3.84 7.35 -7.17
C THR A 68 3.63 7.40 -8.69
N PRO A 69 2.71 8.24 -9.22
CA PRO A 69 2.49 8.29 -10.66
C PRO A 69 3.69 8.81 -11.43
N PHE A 70 4.48 9.73 -10.85
CA PHE A 70 5.67 10.29 -11.49
C PHE A 70 6.84 9.30 -11.54
N LEU A 71 7.01 8.45 -10.51
CA LEU A 71 7.99 7.36 -10.57
C LEU A 71 7.62 6.34 -11.65
N LEU A 72 6.34 6.00 -11.78
CA LEU A 72 5.84 5.10 -12.83
C LEU A 72 6.00 5.71 -14.23
N LEU A 73 5.79 7.03 -14.38
CA LEU A 73 6.05 7.76 -15.62
C LEU A 73 7.53 7.78 -16.02
N LYS A 74 8.45 7.89 -15.04
CA LYS A 74 9.91 7.85 -15.29
C LYS A 74 10.34 6.51 -15.89
N GLU A 75 9.73 5.41 -15.46
CA GLU A 75 10.02 4.07 -15.98
C GLU A 75 9.69 3.97 -17.47
N ASP A 76 8.54 4.49 -17.91
CA ASP A 76 8.12 4.48 -19.32
C ASP A 76 9.02 5.36 -20.19
N PHE A 77 9.37 6.56 -19.73
CA PHE A 77 10.30 7.44 -20.44
C PHE A 77 11.66 6.77 -20.67
N ASN A 78 12.16 6.04 -19.67
CA ASN A 78 13.42 5.29 -19.76
C ASN A 78 13.29 3.99 -20.58
N ALA A 79 12.12 3.36 -20.62
CA ALA A 79 11.88 2.10 -21.35
C ALA A 79 11.83 2.27 -22.88
N GLY A 80 11.90 3.51 -23.37
CA GLY A 80 12.26 3.86 -24.74
C GLY A 80 11.16 3.61 -25.76
N GLY A 81 9.95 4.16 -25.56
CA GLY A 81 8.95 4.35 -26.62
C GLY A 81 8.60 3.09 -27.43
N ARG A 82 8.66 1.91 -26.81
CA ARG A 82 8.28 0.66 -27.47
C ARG A 82 6.76 0.68 -27.65
N LYS A 83 6.30 0.80 -28.90
CA LYS A 83 4.88 0.92 -29.30
C LYS A 83 3.91 -0.11 -28.68
N GLY A 84 4.38 -1.24 -28.16
CA GLY A 84 3.57 -2.21 -27.41
C GLY A 84 3.26 -1.82 -25.96
N ILE A 85 4.12 -1.02 -25.31
CA ILE A 85 3.93 -0.49 -23.95
C ILE A 85 2.82 0.57 -23.93
N SER A 86 2.63 1.31 -25.03
CA SER A 86 1.60 2.35 -25.19
C SER A 86 0.18 1.86 -24.87
N ARG A 87 -0.17 0.62 -25.26
CA ARG A 87 -1.52 0.07 -25.08
C ARG A 87 -1.76 -0.51 -23.68
N MET A 88 -0.71 -0.96 -23.02
CA MET A 88 -0.75 -1.35 -21.61
C MET A 88 -0.85 -0.10 -20.73
N TRP A 89 -0.17 0.98 -21.10
CA TRP A 89 -0.22 2.27 -20.42
C TRP A 89 -1.58 2.95 -20.47
N GLU A 90 -2.28 2.91 -21.61
CA GLU A 90 -3.65 3.43 -21.77
C GLU A 90 -4.65 2.85 -20.74
N LEU A 91 -4.40 1.62 -20.27
CA LEU A 91 -5.23 0.96 -19.25
C LEU A 91 -4.62 1.05 -17.85
N THR A 92 -3.30 1.01 -17.74
CA THR A 92 -2.59 0.99 -16.45
C THR A 92 -2.63 2.36 -15.77
N LEU A 93 -2.40 3.46 -16.50
CA LEU A 93 -2.38 4.80 -15.91
C LEU A 93 -3.74 5.20 -15.32
N PRO A 94 -4.88 5.07 -16.04
CA PRO A 94 -6.18 5.35 -15.45
C PRO A 94 -6.50 4.43 -14.26
N SER A 95 -6.05 3.16 -14.29
CA SER A 95 -6.21 2.24 -13.17
C SER A 95 -5.43 2.73 -11.95
N ILE A 96 -4.15 3.09 -12.11
CA ILE A 96 -3.32 3.66 -11.05
C ILE A 96 -3.97 4.93 -10.50
N ILE A 97 -4.39 5.84 -11.37
CA ILE A 97 -5.05 7.10 -10.94
C ILE A 97 -6.33 6.79 -10.15
N THR A 98 -7.16 5.87 -10.62
CA THR A 98 -8.43 5.50 -9.96
C THR A 98 -8.16 4.91 -8.57
N PHE A 99 -7.19 4.01 -8.45
CA PHE A 99 -6.83 3.40 -7.16
C PHE A 99 -6.13 4.37 -6.21
N VAL A 100 -5.25 5.23 -6.72
CA VAL A 100 -4.61 6.31 -5.96
C VAL A 100 -5.68 7.28 -5.44
N MET A 101 -6.65 7.67 -6.27
CA MET A 101 -7.78 8.51 -5.85
C MET A 101 -8.65 7.83 -4.79
N GLY A 102 -8.97 6.54 -4.95
CA GLY A 102 -9.73 5.77 -3.97
C GLY A 102 -9.05 5.69 -2.61
N ALA A 103 -7.76 5.32 -2.60
CA ALA A 103 -6.95 5.31 -1.38
C ALA A 103 -6.85 6.72 -0.77
N SER A 104 -6.74 7.77 -1.59
CA SER A 104 -6.72 9.16 -1.10
C SER A 104 -7.99 9.54 -0.37
N ILE A 105 -9.15 9.20 -0.92
CA ILE A 105 -10.46 9.48 -0.32
C ILE A 105 -10.55 8.80 1.05
N HIS A 106 -10.16 7.53 1.12
CA HIS A 106 -10.18 6.79 2.37
C HIS A 106 -9.31 7.45 3.45
N LEU A 107 -8.09 7.82 3.07
CA LEU A 107 -7.11 8.38 3.98
C LEU A 107 -7.45 9.82 4.42
N VAL A 108 -8.15 10.59 3.58
CA VAL A 108 -8.74 11.89 3.95
C VAL A 108 -9.88 11.67 4.95
N GLY A 109 -10.75 10.68 4.72
CA GLY A 109 -11.80 10.27 5.65
C GLY A 109 -11.22 9.94 7.03
N ASP A 110 -10.23 9.05 7.08
CA ASP A 110 -9.49 8.70 8.30
C ASP A 110 -8.90 9.91 9.03
N SER A 111 -8.32 10.85 8.28
CA SER A 111 -7.68 12.04 8.86
C SER A 111 -8.69 13.02 9.46
N VAL A 112 -9.83 13.20 8.80
CA VAL A 112 -10.96 13.99 9.32
C VAL A 112 -11.54 13.30 10.55
N ASN A 113 -11.78 12.00 10.46
CA ASN A 113 -12.33 11.17 11.52
C ASN A 113 -11.43 11.20 12.77
N HIS A 114 -10.12 11.02 12.61
CA HIS A 114 -9.16 11.08 13.72
C HIS A 114 -9.16 12.44 14.45
N ARG A 115 -9.28 13.55 13.72
CA ARG A 115 -9.38 14.89 14.32
C ARG A 115 -10.72 15.13 14.99
N LEU A 116 -11.80 14.62 14.41
CA LEU A 116 -13.12 14.67 15.03
C LEU A 116 -13.13 13.91 16.36
N ILE A 117 -12.51 12.72 16.43
CA ILE A 117 -12.38 11.96 17.70
C ILE A 117 -11.66 12.79 18.75
N PHE A 118 -10.56 13.45 18.38
CA PHE A 118 -9.80 14.31 19.28
C PHE A 118 -10.67 15.48 19.79
N SER A 119 -11.60 15.98 18.98
CA SER A 119 -12.59 16.98 19.38
C SER A 119 -13.77 16.41 20.19
N GLY A 120 -13.84 15.09 20.42
CA GLY A 120 -14.89 14.40 21.20
C GLY A 120 -15.93 13.65 20.37
N TYR A 121 -15.67 13.41 19.08
CA TYR A 121 -16.63 12.76 18.18
C TYR A 121 -16.84 11.30 18.57
N GLN A 122 -18.11 10.92 18.64
CA GLN A 122 -18.54 9.58 19.01
C GLN A 122 -18.88 8.74 17.77
N HIS A 123 -18.05 7.75 17.44
CA HIS A 123 -18.26 6.88 16.26
C HIS A 123 -19.52 6.02 16.30
N HIS A 124 -20.08 5.77 17.50
CA HIS A 124 -21.28 4.95 17.63
C HIS A 124 -22.55 5.71 17.23
N LEU A 125 -22.46 7.03 17.03
CA LEU A 125 -23.55 7.86 16.55
C LEU A 125 -23.38 8.13 15.06
N SER A 126 -24.50 8.25 14.35
CA SER A 126 -24.46 8.74 12.97
C SER A 126 -23.95 10.19 12.92
N VAL A 127 -23.46 10.60 11.75
CA VAL A 127 -22.92 11.95 11.51
C VAL A 127 -23.89 13.04 11.97
N ARG A 128 -25.19 12.90 11.68
CA ARG A 128 -26.25 13.86 12.08
C ARG A 128 -26.61 13.85 13.55
N GLU A 129 -26.45 12.71 14.20
CA GLU A 129 -26.75 12.56 15.63
C GLU A 129 -25.60 13.03 16.51
N ASN A 130 -24.40 13.16 15.93
CA ASN A 130 -23.22 13.53 16.68
C ASN A 130 -23.28 15.00 17.17
N PRO A 131 -23.16 15.26 18.48
CA PRO A 131 -23.29 16.60 19.05
C PRO A 131 -22.31 17.64 18.48
N ILE A 132 -21.14 17.18 18.03
CA ILE A 132 -20.11 18.07 17.46
C ILE A 132 -20.54 18.58 16.09
N ILE A 133 -21.15 17.72 15.28
CA ILE A 133 -21.54 18.05 13.90
C ILE A 133 -22.90 18.75 13.87
N ARG A 134 -23.83 18.36 14.74
CA ARG A 134 -25.19 18.93 14.79
C ARG A 134 -25.23 20.44 15.03
N ASN A 135 -24.22 20.98 15.69
CA ASN A 135 -24.12 22.41 16.00
C ASN A 135 -23.42 23.23 14.91
N LEU A 136 -22.93 22.59 13.83
CA LEU A 136 -22.29 23.28 12.73
C LEU A 136 -23.29 24.13 11.92
N LYS A 137 -22.82 25.31 11.50
CA LYS A 137 -23.54 26.20 10.58
C LYS A 137 -22.60 26.56 9.43
N PRO A 138 -23.09 26.64 8.18
CA PRO A 138 -24.47 26.38 7.73
C PRO A 138 -24.84 24.89 7.81
N GLU A 139 -26.14 24.58 7.84
CA GLU A 139 -26.64 23.19 7.95
C GLU A 139 -26.21 22.32 6.76
N THR A 140 -26.00 22.92 5.58
CA THR A 140 -25.44 22.26 4.40
C THR A 140 -24.03 21.70 4.61
N LEU A 141 -23.31 22.15 5.64
CA LEU A 141 -22.02 21.57 6.03
C LEU A 141 -22.19 20.15 6.58
N ILE A 142 -23.31 19.87 7.25
CA ILE A 142 -23.64 18.53 7.76
C ILE A 142 -23.84 17.56 6.59
N ASP A 143 -24.53 18.00 5.53
CA ASP A 143 -24.70 17.19 4.31
C ASP A 143 -23.36 16.89 3.63
N SER A 144 -22.41 17.84 3.69
CA SER A 144 -21.06 17.66 3.16
C SER A 144 -20.26 16.62 3.96
N PHE A 145 -20.42 16.60 5.30
CA PHE A 145 -19.83 15.57 6.15
C PHE A 145 -20.44 14.19 5.89
N GLU A 146 -21.76 14.08 5.78
CA GLU A 146 -22.40 12.80 5.42
C GLU A 146 -21.91 12.27 4.08
N LEU A 147 -21.78 13.15 3.08
CA LEU A 147 -21.26 12.76 1.78
C LEU A 147 -19.80 12.30 1.85
N LEU A 148 -18.97 12.97 2.67
CA LEU A 148 -17.58 12.57 2.90
C LEU A 148 -17.51 11.17 3.54
N TYR A 149 -18.27 10.93 4.61
CA TYR A 149 -18.33 9.63 5.27
C TYR A 149 -18.89 8.53 4.35
N TYR A 150 -19.90 8.86 3.53
CA TYR A 150 -20.40 7.93 2.51
C TYR A 150 -19.31 7.58 1.49
N TYR A 151 -18.58 8.57 0.99
CA TYR A 151 -17.49 8.32 0.04
C TYR A 151 -16.36 7.50 0.67
N ASP A 152 -16.00 7.81 1.91
CA ASP A 152 -14.99 7.06 2.66
C ASP A 152 -15.43 5.60 2.88
N GLU A 153 -16.59 5.37 3.49
CA GLU A 153 -17.04 4.04 3.90
C GLU A 153 -17.35 3.12 2.71
N TYR A 154 -17.95 3.65 1.64
CA TYR A 154 -18.39 2.82 0.52
C TYR A 154 -17.41 2.78 -0.65
N LEU A 155 -16.79 3.91 -1.03
CA LEU A 155 -15.88 3.95 -2.19
C LEU A 155 -14.42 3.87 -1.78
N GLY A 156 -13.99 4.72 -0.86
CA GLY A 156 -12.62 4.83 -0.39
C GLY A 156 -12.17 3.52 0.25
N HIS A 157 -12.92 3.04 1.22
CA HIS A 157 -12.62 1.82 1.96
C HIS A 157 -12.67 0.59 1.05
N SER A 158 -13.62 0.51 0.11
CA SER A 158 -13.67 -0.60 -0.87
C SER A 158 -12.47 -0.59 -1.83
N MET A 159 -12.09 0.58 -2.35
CA MET A 159 -10.95 0.71 -3.26
C MET A 159 -9.63 0.48 -2.52
N TRP A 160 -9.50 1.02 -1.31
CA TRP A 160 -8.37 0.74 -0.44
C TRP A 160 -8.30 -0.74 -0.13
N TYR A 161 -9.36 -1.35 0.41
CA TYR A 161 -9.44 -2.78 0.70
C TYR A 161 -9.07 -3.64 -0.51
N LEU A 162 -9.53 -3.31 -1.71
CA LEU A 162 -9.18 -4.07 -2.92
C LEU A 162 -7.68 -3.99 -3.26
N VAL A 163 -7.05 -2.83 -3.03
CA VAL A 163 -5.63 -2.59 -3.31
C VAL A 163 -4.72 -3.09 -2.19
N THR A 164 -5.15 -2.99 -0.93
CA THR A 164 -4.29 -3.13 0.25
C THR A 164 -4.63 -4.28 1.20
N GLU A 165 -5.90 -4.68 1.34
CA GLU A 165 -6.29 -5.62 2.42
C GLU A 165 -6.93 -6.92 1.95
N GLY A 166 -7.93 -6.87 1.08
CA GLY A 166 -8.80 -8.01 0.77
C GLY A 166 -8.22 -9.06 -0.17
N GLN A 167 -7.14 -8.73 -0.88
CA GLN A 167 -6.65 -9.58 -1.96
C GLN A 167 -5.15 -9.71 -2.04
N ILE A 168 -4.36 -8.94 -1.26
CA ILE A 168 -2.89 -8.96 -1.39
C ILE A 168 -2.36 -10.38 -1.29
N PHE A 169 -2.73 -11.14 -0.25
CA PHE A 169 -2.16 -12.48 -0.09
C PHE A 169 -2.58 -13.44 -1.20
N ILE A 170 -3.84 -13.41 -1.62
CA ILE A 170 -4.35 -14.30 -2.67
C ILE A 170 -3.71 -13.96 -4.02
N LEU A 171 -3.73 -12.68 -4.41
CA LEU A 171 -3.08 -12.19 -5.62
C LEU A 171 -1.59 -12.48 -5.59
N TYR A 172 -0.93 -12.24 -4.46
CA TYR A 172 0.48 -12.55 -4.24
C TYR A 172 0.79 -14.02 -4.51
N ILE A 173 -0.02 -14.95 -3.98
CA ILE A 173 0.16 -16.39 -4.21
C ILE A 173 -0.06 -16.74 -5.69
N PHE A 174 -1.08 -16.20 -6.35
CA PHE A 174 -1.30 -16.41 -7.79
C PHE A 174 -0.14 -15.87 -8.63
N THR A 175 0.35 -14.68 -8.33
CA THR A 175 1.51 -14.07 -8.99
C THR A 175 2.75 -14.92 -8.75
N PHE A 176 2.96 -15.44 -7.55
CA PHE A 176 4.08 -16.33 -7.23
C PHE A 176 4.01 -17.63 -8.06
N PHE A 177 2.84 -18.26 -8.16
CA PHE A 177 2.67 -19.46 -9.00
C PHE A 177 2.91 -19.17 -10.49
N ALA A 178 2.37 -18.06 -11.01
CA ALA A 178 2.61 -17.64 -12.39
C ALA A 178 4.11 -17.39 -12.63
N MET A 179 4.79 -16.75 -11.68
CA MET A 179 6.23 -16.51 -11.73
C MET A 179 7.01 -17.83 -11.72
N MET A 180 6.72 -18.74 -10.80
CA MET A 180 7.30 -20.10 -10.77
C MET A 180 7.13 -20.82 -12.11
N ALA A 181 5.93 -20.79 -12.70
CA ALA A 181 5.66 -21.40 -14.00
C ALA A 181 6.49 -20.78 -15.12
N LEU A 182 6.62 -19.45 -15.13
CA LEU A 182 7.48 -18.73 -16.09
C LEU A 182 8.96 -19.09 -15.91
N VAL A 183 9.46 -19.15 -14.68
CA VAL A 183 10.84 -19.55 -14.38
C VAL A 183 11.09 -20.99 -14.84
N MET A 184 10.19 -21.92 -14.53
CA MET A 184 10.29 -23.31 -14.98
C MET A 184 10.27 -23.43 -16.51
N HIS A 185 9.42 -22.65 -17.18
CA HIS A 185 9.35 -22.61 -18.65
C HIS A 185 10.63 -22.05 -19.27
N GLN A 186 11.20 -20.99 -18.71
CA GLN A 186 12.48 -20.42 -19.16
C GLN A 186 13.64 -21.40 -18.94
N ARG A 187 13.69 -22.05 -17.78
CA ARG A 187 14.71 -23.08 -17.46
C ARG A 187 14.65 -24.26 -18.43
N ARG A 188 13.46 -24.72 -18.81
CA ARG A 188 13.27 -25.78 -19.83
C ARG A 188 13.81 -25.38 -21.20
N LYS A 189 13.86 -24.09 -21.51
CA LYS A 189 14.44 -23.53 -22.74
C LYS A 189 15.94 -23.22 -22.62
N GLY A 190 16.59 -23.58 -21.51
CA GLY A 190 17.98 -23.25 -21.24
C GLY A 190 18.22 -21.77 -20.94
N LEU A 191 17.16 -20.98 -20.71
CA LEU A 191 17.24 -19.57 -20.40
C LEU A 191 17.36 -19.35 -18.89
N VAL A 192 18.10 -18.32 -18.52
CA VAL A 192 18.26 -17.84 -17.15
C VAL A 192 17.57 -16.48 -16.99
N LEU A 193 17.04 -16.24 -15.80
CA LEU A 193 16.51 -14.93 -15.42
C LEU A 193 17.63 -13.88 -15.43
N ASP A 194 17.29 -12.66 -15.81
CA ASP A 194 18.16 -11.51 -15.63
C ASP A 194 18.16 -11.04 -14.16
N SER A 195 18.98 -10.03 -13.84
CA SER A 195 19.12 -9.53 -12.46
C SER A 195 17.80 -9.04 -11.86
N ASN A 196 16.94 -8.38 -12.65
CA ASN A 196 15.62 -7.93 -12.21
C ASN A 196 14.69 -9.11 -11.91
N GLY A 197 14.64 -10.11 -12.81
CA GLY A 197 13.83 -11.32 -12.63
C GLY A 197 14.27 -12.16 -11.44
N LEU A 198 15.58 -12.30 -11.21
CA LEU A 198 16.13 -12.96 -10.02
C LEU A 198 15.77 -12.21 -8.74
N PHE A 199 15.96 -10.89 -8.73
CA PHE A 199 15.61 -10.05 -7.58
C PHE A 199 14.13 -10.18 -7.21
N LEU A 200 13.24 -10.08 -8.20
CA LEU A 200 11.80 -10.22 -8.00
C LEU A 200 11.46 -11.61 -7.45
N PHE A 201 12.03 -12.67 -8.03
CA PHE A 201 11.81 -14.04 -7.62
C PHE A 201 12.25 -14.32 -6.17
N TYR A 202 13.46 -13.89 -5.81
CA TYR A 202 13.96 -14.04 -4.43
C TYR A 202 13.17 -13.20 -3.44
N SER A 203 12.72 -12.00 -3.82
CA SER A 203 11.89 -11.15 -2.98
C SER A 203 10.56 -11.85 -2.64
N PHE A 204 9.92 -12.51 -3.60
CA PHE A 204 8.72 -13.30 -3.34
C PHE A 204 9.00 -14.55 -2.47
N ILE A 205 10.15 -15.20 -2.62
CA ILE A 205 10.50 -16.33 -1.73
C ILE A 205 10.69 -15.84 -0.29
N ILE A 206 11.49 -14.78 -0.11
CA ILE A 206 11.78 -14.22 1.22
C ILE A 206 10.49 -13.75 1.89
N THR A 207 9.64 -13.02 1.18
CA THR A 207 8.36 -12.54 1.71
C THR A 207 7.46 -13.71 2.11
N LEU A 208 7.39 -14.80 1.34
CA LEU A 208 6.61 -15.99 1.70
C LEU A 208 7.16 -16.66 2.98
N LEU A 209 8.48 -16.73 3.13
CA LEU A 209 9.12 -17.26 4.35
C LEU A 209 8.82 -16.37 5.55
N LEU A 210 8.89 -15.06 5.41
CA LEU A 210 8.57 -14.10 6.48
C LEU A 210 7.10 -14.22 6.90
N ILE A 211 6.17 -14.33 5.94
CA ILE A 211 4.75 -14.56 6.22
C ILE A 211 4.57 -15.89 6.97
N ALA A 212 5.22 -16.97 6.52
CA ALA A 212 5.13 -18.27 7.18
C ALA A 212 5.67 -18.24 8.63
N LEU A 213 6.79 -17.55 8.86
CA LEU A 213 7.34 -17.34 10.20
C LEU A 213 6.41 -16.50 11.08
N TRP A 214 5.85 -15.42 10.54
CA TRP A 214 4.91 -14.54 11.23
C TRP A 214 3.63 -15.27 11.63
N VAL A 215 3.02 -16.00 10.69
CA VAL A 215 1.82 -16.81 10.92
C VAL A 215 2.10 -17.94 11.89
N GLY A 216 3.25 -18.61 11.77
CA GLY A 216 3.66 -19.68 12.67
C GLY A 216 3.85 -19.18 14.11
N TRP A 217 4.44 -17.99 14.28
CA TRP A 217 4.62 -17.37 15.59
C TRP A 217 3.29 -17.02 16.26
N LEU A 218 2.33 -16.52 15.50
CA LEU A 218 1.02 -16.08 16.01
C LEU A 218 -0.06 -17.16 15.94
N TRP A 219 0.30 -18.40 15.59
CA TRP A 219 -0.67 -19.47 15.33
C TRP A 219 -1.58 -19.77 16.52
N ASN A 220 -1.02 -19.72 17.73
CA ASN A 220 -1.71 -20.08 18.98
C ASN A 220 -2.38 -18.89 19.68
N ASP A 221 -2.34 -17.69 19.11
CA ASP A 221 -2.98 -16.51 19.69
C ASP A 221 -4.51 -16.61 19.55
N LYS A 222 -5.19 -16.91 20.66
CA LYS A 222 -6.65 -17.11 20.68
C LYS A 222 -7.43 -15.85 20.31
N ILE A 223 -6.89 -14.67 20.57
CA ILE A 223 -7.58 -13.40 20.31
C ILE A 223 -7.46 -13.05 18.83
N LEU A 224 -6.27 -13.17 18.26
CA LEU A 224 -6.06 -12.97 16.82
C LEU A 224 -6.77 -14.03 15.99
N ARG A 225 -6.82 -15.29 16.45
CA ARG A 225 -7.60 -16.37 15.79
C ARG A 225 -9.10 -16.12 15.78
N LYS A 226 -9.63 -15.40 16.77
CA LYS A 226 -11.04 -14.97 16.77
C LYS A 226 -11.27 -13.80 15.82
N LYS A 227 -10.30 -12.89 15.68
CA LYS A 227 -10.36 -11.73 14.79
C LYS A 227 -10.22 -12.10 13.31
N TYR A 228 -9.41 -13.11 12.99
CA TYR A 228 -9.20 -13.61 11.62
C TYR A 228 -9.76 -15.04 11.47
N PRO A 229 -11.09 -15.22 11.46
CA PRO A 229 -11.69 -16.54 11.30
C PRO A 229 -11.56 -17.00 9.85
N GLY A 230 -10.96 -18.17 9.63
CA GLY A 230 -10.86 -18.75 8.29
C GLY A 230 -9.70 -19.72 8.13
N VAL A 231 -9.63 -20.32 6.94
CA VAL A 231 -8.53 -21.21 6.53
C VAL A 231 -7.25 -20.41 6.25
N ILE A 232 -7.41 -19.20 5.69
CA ILE A 232 -6.32 -18.26 5.47
C ILE A 232 -6.20 -17.39 6.73
N TYR A 233 -5.23 -17.71 7.57
CA TYR A 233 -4.93 -16.98 8.80
C TYR A 233 -3.62 -16.21 8.65
N ILE A 234 -3.72 -14.90 8.44
CA ILE A 234 -2.57 -13.99 8.34
C ILE A 234 -2.90 -12.77 9.19
N PRO A 235 -2.45 -12.74 10.46
CA PRO A 235 -2.68 -11.59 11.32
C PRO A 235 -1.97 -10.37 10.77
N GLU A 236 -2.65 -9.23 10.71
CA GLU A 236 -1.98 -7.97 10.39
C GLU A 236 -1.01 -7.56 11.51
N PRO A 237 0.17 -7.01 11.16
CA PRO A 237 1.06 -6.40 12.14
C PRO A 237 0.38 -5.33 13.00
N TRP A 238 -0.55 -4.55 12.44
CA TRP A 238 -1.30 -3.54 13.19
C TRP A 238 -2.27 -4.14 14.20
N ALA A 239 -2.94 -5.24 13.86
CA ALA A 239 -3.82 -5.95 14.77
C ALA A 239 -3.04 -6.53 15.96
N PHE A 240 -1.84 -7.06 15.70
CA PHE A 240 -0.91 -7.48 16.75
C PHE A 240 -0.46 -6.30 17.63
N TYR A 241 -0.02 -5.19 17.01
CA TYR A 241 0.45 -3.99 17.71
C TYR A 241 -0.64 -3.42 18.64
N THR A 242 -1.84 -3.22 18.10
CA THR A 242 -2.97 -2.64 18.84
C THR A 242 -3.39 -3.54 20.01
N LEU A 243 -3.32 -4.85 19.83
CA LEU A 243 -3.73 -5.80 20.86
C LEU A 243 -2.67 -5.93 21.97
N HIS A 244 -1.40 -6.05 21.62
CA HIS A 244 -0.36 -6.43 22.59
C HIS A 244 0.50 -5.26 23.05
N MET A 245 0.72 -4.24 22.22
CA MET A 245 1.52 -3.07 22.61
C MET A 245 0.71 -1.99 23.33
N ASN A 246 -0.56 -1.75 22.98
CA ASN A 246 -1.39 -0.82 23.76
C ASN A 246 -1.60 -1.30 25.21
N ASN A 247 -1.70 -2.61 25.43
CA ASN A 247 -1.80 -3.19 26.77
C ASN A 247 -0.52 -3.01 27.60
N LEU A 248 0.66 -3.01 26.96
CA LEU A 248 1.94 -2.73 27.62
C LEU A 248 2.07 -1.25 28.04
N HIS A 249 1.52 -0.33 27.24
CA HIS A 249 1.48 1.09 27.60
C HIS A 249 0.44 1.39 28.69
N ALA A 250 -0.74 0.77 28.62
CA ALA A 250 -1.77 0.89 29.66
C ALA A 250 -1.29 0.33 31.01
N ALA A 251 -0.56 -0.79 31.01
CA ALA A 251 -0.01 -1.39 32.23
C ALA A 251 1.15 -0.59 32.86
N LYS A 252 1.85 0.24 32.07
CA LYS A 252 2.90 1.16 32.57
C LYS A 252 2.36 2.50 33.06
N GLY A 253 1.15 2.89 32.67
CA GLY A 253 0.49 4.11 33.15
C GLY A 253 -0.31 3.93 34.44
N SER A 254 -0.45 2.69 34.91
CA SER A 254 -1.18 2.32 36.14
C SER A 254 -0.27 1.84 37.29
N SER A 255 1.06 2.02 37.16
CA SER A 255 2.06 1.74 38.19
C SER A 255 2.71 3.02 38.71
#